data_AF-A0A1H0Z5I2-F1
#
_entry.id   AF-A0A1H0Z5I2-F1
#
_cell.length_a   1.000
_cell.length_b   1.000
_cell.length_c   1.000
_cell.angle_alpha   90.00
_cell.angle_beta   90.00
_cell.angle_gamma   90.00
#
_symmetry.space_group_name_H-M   'P 1'
#
loop_
_entity.id
_entity.type
_entity.pdbx_description
1 polymer ?
#
loop_
_entity_poly.entity_id
_entity_poly.type
_entity_poly.pdbx_seq_one_letter_code
_entity_poly.pdbx_strand_id
1 'polypeptide(L)'
;MEKGLVSLITPCYNTGKVIHRLLDSVLSQDYPNIEMFVVDDGSTDNTKDIVLSYVPRFENKNYKLYYFYQDNAGQSVAVNSVLGKIKGEFLAWPDSDDYYKNSNSIASFVKCFNYIDDSYGLVRCYPIKIDEVSLHPIEEQKNKSYAEEQFENCLYSSSDFVWPPISYMARVTCFKQANPDMRIYSTYHTPQNWQMLLPLLFSFKCHTLQEPLSCVLVRSDSYSRGTYKTYDQLIQYYENFENIIINTLESIYVMKQDVREQYVKTIRKKYLREKYFLSIYYHQPQKEKEYLGMLKNMGYKRGIKEKINVFLLHNPIISKILRTIKKIVK
;
A
#
# COMPACT_ATOMS: atom_id res chain seq x y z
N MET A 1 -11.69 4.71 -23.46
CA MET A 1 -10.73 5.50 -22.66
C MET A 1 -10.41 6.75 -23.46
N GLU A 2 -10.28 7.89 -22.80
CA GLU A 2 -9.87 9.16 -23.43
C GLU A 2 -8.36 9.18 -23.60
N LYS A 3 -7.90 9.33 -24.85
CA LYS A 3 -6.48 9.28 -25.19
C LYS A 3 -5.72 10.42 -24.51
N GLY A 4 -4.61 10.09 -23.86
CA GLY A 4 -3.75 11.02 -23.14
C GLY A 4 -4.33 11.56 -21.84
N LEU A 5 -5.52 11.14 -21.40
CA LEU A 5 -6.05 11.57 -20.10
C LEU A 5 -5.42 10.76 -18.97
N VAL A 6 -4.98 11.43 -17.90
CA VAL A 6 -4.54 10.80 -16.65
C VAL A 6 -5.65 10.94 -15.62
N SER A 7 -6.15 9.82 -15.10
CA SER A 7 -7.09 9.79 -13.97
C SER A 7 -6.33 9.56 -12.66
N LEU A 8 -6.54 10.46 -11.69
CA LEU A 8 -6.02 10.33 -10.33
C LEU A 8 -7.16 9.97 -9.38
N ILE A 9 -6.97 8.97 -8.51
CA ILE A 9 -7.93 8.64 -7.43
C ILE A 9 -7.24 8.82 -6.08
N THR A 10 -7.77 9.71 -5.24
CA THR A 10 -7.23 9.98 -3.91
C THR A 10 -8.33 9.81 -2.87
N PRO A 11 -8.37 8.66 -2.16
CA PRO A 11 -9.15 8.56 -0.95
C PRO A 11 -8.53 9.43 0.15
N CYS A 12 -9.34 10.13 0.93
CA CYS A 12 -8.87 10.98 2.01
C CYS A 12 -9.77 10.89 3.25
N TYR A 13 -9.18 11.06 4.44
CA TYR A 13 -9.89 11.13 5.71
C TYR A 13 -9.09 12.00 6.69
N ASN A 14 -9.65 13.13 7.12
CA ASN A 14 -9.02 14.08 8.03
C ASN A 14 -7.63 14.55 7.57
N THR A 15 -7.55 15.02 6.32
CA THR A 15 -6.30 15.40 5.65
C THR A 15 -6.21 16.90 5.36
N GLY A 16 -7.07 17.73 5.98
CA GLY A 16 -7.12 19.17 5.71
C GLY A 16 -5.77 19.85 5.92
N LYS A 17 -4.96 19.37 6.86
CA LYS A 17 -3.62 19.91 7.12
C LYS A 17 -2.58 19.63 6.03
N VAL A 18 -2.81 18.67 5.13
CA VAL A 18 -1.75 18.13 4.24
C VAL A 18 -2.15 18.00 2.78
N ILE A 19 -3.44 17.80 2.47
CA ILE A 19 -3.91 17.52 1.10
C ILE A 19 -3.64 18.64 0.10
N HIS A 20 -3.51 19.88 0.58
CA HIS A 20 -3.15 21.03 -0.26
C HIS A 20 -1.83 20.80 -1.02
N ARG A 21 -0.86 20.07 -0.44
CA ARG A 21 0.42 19.76 -1.09
C ARG A 21 0.24 18.87 -2.31
N LEU A 22 -0.61 17.85 -2.21
CA LEU A 22 -0.95 16.99 -3.35
C LEU A 22 -1.61 17.82 -4.44
N LEU A 23 -2.64 18.60 -4.09
CA LEU A 23 -3.40 19.40 -5.03
C LEU A 23 -2.54 20.47 -5.74
N ASP A 24 -1.68 21.17 -5.00
CA ASP A 24 -0.73 22.13 -5.58
C ASP A 24 0.30 21.43 -6.49
N SER A 25 0.77 20.22 -6.13
CA SER A 25 1.70 19.46 -6.98
C SER A 25 1.06 18.95 -8.27
N VAL A 26 -0.26 18.69 -8.27
CA VAL A 26 -1.02 18.34 -9.48
C VAL A 26 -1.23 19.59 -10.34
N LEU A 27 -1.61 20.72 -9.75
CA LEU A 27 -1.76 22.00 -10.47
C LEU A 27 -0.46 22.50 -11.11
N SER A 28 0.68 22.19 -10.50
CA SER A 28 1.99 22.56 -11.03
C SER A 28 2.45 21.70 -12.21
N GLN A 29 1.72 20.64 -12.55
CA GLN A 29 2.12 19.76 -13.65
C GLN A 29 2.11 20.49 -15.01
N ASP A 30 3.02 20.07 -15.88
CA ASP A 30 3.09 20.47 -17.29
C ASP A 30 2.28 19.53 -18.21
N TYR A 31 1.73 18.44 -17.65
CA TYR A 31 0.92 17.49 -18.37
C TYR A 31 -0.47 18.06 -18.71
N PRO A 32 -0.95 18.00 -19.96
CA PRO A 32 -2.08 18.84 -20.38
C PRO A 32 -3.47 18.32 -19.98
N ASN A 33 -3.63 17.04 -19.66
CA ASN A 33 -4.96 16.44 -19.51
C ASN A 33 -5.07 15.55 -18.26
N ILE A 34 -5.65 16.11 -17.19
CA ILE A 34 -5.80 15.44 -15.89
C ILE A 34 -7.24 15.54 -15.41
N GLU A 35 -7.78 14.42 -14.93
CA GLU A 35 -8.93 14.39 -14.05
C GLU A 35 -8.54 13.77 -12.70
N MET A 36 -9.04 14.34 -11.61
CA MET A 36 -8.73 13.90 -10.26
C MET A 36 -10.03 13.69 -9.48
N PHE A 37 -10.13 12.53 -8.84
CA PHE A 37 -11.24 12.13 -7.97
C PHE A 37 -10.72 12.13 -6.53
N VAL A 38 -11.13 13.12 -5.74
CA VAL A 38 -10.91 13.12 -4.30
C VAL A 38 -12.14 12.53 -3.62
N VAL A 39 -11.97 11.43 -2.90
CA VAL A 39 -13.05 10.73 -2.21
C VAL A 39 -12.85 10.85 -0.71
N ASP A 40 -13.65 11.70 -0.09
CA ASP A 40 -13.66 11.97 1.34
C ASP A 40 -14.46 10.88 2.08
N ASP A 41 -13.74 10.09 2.88
CA ASP A 41 -14.25 8.95 3.65
C ASP A 41 -14.74 9.38 5.05
N GLY A 42 -15.56 10.43 5.08
CA GLY A 42 -16.23 10.89 6.30
C GLY A 42 -15.40 11.84 7.17
N SER A 43 -14.57 12.70 6.57
CA SER A 43 -13.76 13.67 7.33
C SER A 43 -14.61 14.58 8.23
N THR A 44 -14.06 14.89 9.40
CA THR A 44 -14.65 15.79 10.40
C THR A 44 -13.85 17.09 10.57
N ASP A 45 -12.72 17.22 9.87
CA ASP A 45 -11.94 18.45 9.77
C ASP A 45 -12.33 19.28 8.53
N ASN A 46 -11.51 20.28 8.19
CA ASN A 46 -11.73 21.16 7.04
C ASN A 46 -11.26 20.56 5.69
N THR A 47 -11.11 19.24 5.56
CA THR A 47 -10.69 18.57 4.30
C THR A 47 -11.60 18.97 3.13
N LYS A 48 -12.91 18.91 3.33
CA LYS A 48 -13.91 19.27 2.31
C LYS A 48 -13.72 20.68 1.78
N ASP A 49 -13.63 21.66 2.67
CA ASP A 49 -13.53 23.07 2.30
C ASP A 49 -12.26 23.36 1.51
N ILE A 50 -11.15 22.74 1.90
CA ILE A 50 -9.88 22.85 1.18
C ILE A 50 -10.02 22.28 -0.22
N VAL A 51 -10.52 21.04 -0.38
CA VAL A 51 -10.63 20.43 -1.72
C VAL A 51 -11.55 21.25 -2.63
N LEU A 52 -12.70 21.70 -2.12
CA LEU A 52 -13.63 22.51 -2.91
C LEU A 52 -13.03 23.86 -3.32
N SER A 53 -12.18 24.47 -2.50
CA SER A 53 -11.48 25.72 -2.86
C SER A 53 -10.51 25.56 -4.05
N TYR A 54 -10.08 24.34 -4.37
CA TYR A 54 -9.18 24.06 -5.50
C TYR A 54 -9.92 23.83 -6.82
N VAL A 55 -11.24 23.58 -6.81
CA VAL A 55 -12.01 23.30 -8.03
C VAL A 55 -11.82 24.40 -9.10
N PRO A 56 -11.98 25.71 -8.79
CA PRO A 56 -11.77 26.76 -9.79
C PRO A 56 -10.32 26.83 -10.29
N ARG A 57 -9.33 26.48 -9.44
CA ARG A 57 -7.91 26.46 -9.82
C ARG A 57 -7.61 25.35 -10.84
N PHE A 58 -8.24 24.18 -10.67
CA PHE A 58 -8.14 23.07 -11.63
C PHE A 58 -8.80 23.43 -12.95
N GLU A 59 -10.00 24.02 -12.91
CA GLU A 59 -10.72 24.47 -14.12
C GLU A 59 -9.90 25.50 -14.91
N ASN A 60 -9.27 26.47 -14.24
CA ASN A 60 -8.37 27.44 -14.88
C ASN A 60 -7.15 26.81 -15.57
N LYS A 61 -6.75 25.61 -15.15
CA LYS A 61 -5.67 24.81 -15.75
C LYS A 61 -6.16 23.84 -16.83
N ASN A 62 -7.46 23.85 -17.15
CA ASN A 62 -8.15 22.85 -17.97
C ASN A 62 -8.10 21.42 -17.41
N TYR A 63 -7.93 21.28 -16.09
CA TYR A 63 -8.07 20.01 -15.38
C TYR A 63 -9.47 19.86 -14.80
N LYS A 64 -9.82 18.65 -14.39
CA LYS A 64 -11.09 18.35 -13.72
C LYS A 64 -10.81 17.86 -12.31
N LEU A 65 -11.41 18.48 -11.31
CA LEU A 65 -11.37 18.03 -9.92
C LEU A 65 -12.78 17.67 -9.47
N TYR A 66 -12.96 16.42 -9.09
CA TYR A 66 -14.21 15.90 -8.56
C TYR A 66 -14.06 15.59 -7.08
N TYR A 67 -14.95 16.15 -6.27
CA TYR A 67 -15.06 15.80 -4.86
C TYR A 67 -16.26 14.87 -4.65
N PHE A 68 -16.01 13.74 -3.99
CA PHE A 68 -17.03 12.79 -3.55
C PHE A 68 -16.96 12.68 -2.04
N TYR A 69 -18.12 12.58 -1.40
CA TYR A 69 -18.23 12.31 0.03
C TYR A 69 -18.93 10.97 0.24
N GLN A 70 -18.46 10.21 1.23
CA GLN A 70 -19.15 9.06 1.79
C GLN A 70 -19.01 9.05 3.31
N ASP A 71 -19.94 8.39 3.99
CA ASP A 71 -19.74 8.04 5.40
C ASP A 71 -18.51 7.13 5.52
N ASN A 72 -17.78 7.23 6.64
CA ASN A 72 -16.55 6.47 6.84
C ASN A 72 -16.81 4.97 6.65
N ALA A 73 -16.19 4.39 5.64
CA ALA A 73 -16.32 2.99 5.28
C ALA A 73 -14.99 2.37 4.82
N GLY A 74 -13.90 3.12 4.92
CA GLY A 74 -12.55 2.69 4.62
C GLY A 74 -12.09 3.05 3.21
N GLN A 75 -10.77 3.15 3.08
CA GLN A 75 -10.05 3.59 1.89
C GLN A 75 -10.41 2.78 0.62
N SER A 76 -10.52 1.45 0.74
CA SER A 76 -10.89 0.59 -0.40
C SER A 76 -12.33 0.82 -0.90
N VAL A 77 -13.28 1.14 0.00
CA VAL A 77 -14.66 1.48 -0.37
C VAL A 77 -14.69 2.82 -1.09
N ALA A 78 -13.95 3.81 -0.57
CA ALA A 78 -13.79 5.11 -1.21
C ALA A 78 -13.24 4.99 -2.64
N VAL A 79 -12.20 4.19 -2.86
CA VAL A 79 -11.67 3.92 -4.21
C VAL A 79 -12.72 3.24 -5.11
N ASN A 80 -13.40 2.20 -4.62
CA ASN A 80 -14.45 1.49 -5.36
C ASN A 80 -15.60 2.42 -5.81
N SER A 81 -15.88 3.49 -5.05
CA SER A 81 -16.93 4.43 -5.40
C SER A 81 -16.67 5.16 -6.72
N VAL A 82 -15.40 5.32 -7.13
CA VAL A 82 -15.01 6.08 -8.34
C VAL A 82 -14.20 5.28 -9.35
N LEU A 83 -13.65 4.12 -8.99
CA LEU A 83 -12.77 3.33 -9.86
C LEU A 83 -13.43 2.98 -11.21
N GLY A 84 -14.72 2.62 -11.21
CA GLY A 84 -15.48 2.36 -12.44
C GLY A 84 -15.86 3.61 -13.26
N LYS A 85 -15.63 4.83 -12.73
CA LYS A 85 -16.02 6.12 -13.34
C LYS A 85 -14.88 6.80 -14.09
N ILE A 86 -13.64 6.34 -13.91
CA ILE A 86 -12.46 6.95 -14.53
C ILE A 86 -12.51 6.83 -16.06
N LYS A 87 -11.98 7.83 -16.75
CA LYS A 87 -11.96 7.93 -18.22
C LYS A 87 -10.56 7.90 -18.80
N GLY A 88 -9.53 8.07 -17.96
CA GLY A 88 -8.14 8.23 -18.37
C GLY A 88 -7.53 7.04 -19.07
N GLU A 89 -6.68 7.27 -20.05
CA GLU A 89 -5.79 6.26 -20.59
C GLU A 89 -4.84 5.71 -19.51
N PHE A 90 -4.44 6.56 -18.57
CA PHE A 90 -3.56 6.24 -17.46
C PHE A 90 -4.27 6.43 -16.11
N LEU A 91 -3.86 5.63 -15.13
CA LEU A 91 -4.36 5.67 -13.75
C LEU A 91 -3.20 5.78 -12.77
N ALA A 92 -3.32 6.72 -11.83
CA ALA A 92 -2.52 6.75 -10.61
C ALA A 92 -3.46 6.96 -9.41
N TRP A 93 -3.03 6.55 -8.21
CA TRP A 93 -3.89 6.58 -7.02
C TRP A 93 -3.15 7.11 -5.78
N PRO A 94 -2.63 8.35 -5.83
CA PRO A 94 -1.82 8.90 -4.74
C PRO A 94 -2.62 9.01 -3.43
N ASP A 95 -1.97 8.71 -2.31
CA ASP A 95 -2.49 8.98 -0.98
C ASP A 95 -2.52 10.50 -0.74
N SER A 96 -3.49 10.95 0.07
CA SER A 96 -3.77 12.38 0.29
C SER A 96 -2.68 13.16 1.02
N ASP A 97 -1.66 12.51 1.57
CA ASP A 97 -0.52 13.12 2.24
C ASP A 97 0.81 12.99 1.48
N ASP A 98 0.76 12.51 0.24
CA ASP A 98 1.91 12.47 -0.69
C ASP A 98 1.81 13.59 -1.75
N TYR A 99 2.90 13.84 -2.50
CA TYR A 99 2.88 14.83 -3.59
C TYR A 99 3.92 14.55 -4.67
N TYR A 100 3.70 15.06 -5.89
CA TYR A 100 4.65 14.92 -6.98
C TYR A 100 5.86 15.86 -6.80
N LYS A 101 7.06 15.36 -7.09
CA LYS A 101 8.32 16.08 -6.87
C LYS A 101 8.46 17.30 -7.77
N ASN A 102 8.21 17.12 -9.06
CA ASN A 102 8.49 18.11 -10.11
C ASN A 102 7.25 18.32 -11.00
N SER A 103 7.20 19.43 -11.74
CA SER A 103 6.12 19.73 -12.69
C SER A 103 6.03 18.73 -13.85
N ASN A 104 7.10 18.01 -14.16
CA ASN A 104 7.13 17.01 -15.22
C ASN A 104 6.88 15.58 -14.73
N SER A 105 6.60 15.35 -13.44
CA SER A 105 6.49 14.00 -12.87
C SER A 105 5.46 13.13 -13.59
N ILE A 106 4.23 13.62 -13.77
CA ILE A 106 3.18 12.88 -14.49
C ILE A 106 3.57 12.68 -15.96
N ALA A 107 4.12 13.70 -16.60
CA ALA A 107 4.58 13.61 -17.98
C ALA A 107 5.70 12.57 -18.15
N SER A 108 6.61 12.43 -17.18
CA SER A 108 7.68 11.44 -17.19
C SER A 108 7.14 10.01 -17.10
N PHE A 109 6.14 9.76 -16.24
CA PHE A 109 5.44 8.47 -16.22
C PHE A 109 4.78 8.15 -17.55
N VAL A 110 4.00 9.09 -18.11
CA VAL A 110 3.31 8.89 -19.39
C VAL A 110 4.30 8.69 -20.54
N LYS A 111 5.38 9.47 -20.61
CA LYS A 111 6.41 9.34 -21.64
C LYS A 111 7.07 7.98 -21.62
N CYS A 112 7.28 7.38 -20.45
CA CYS A 112 7.88 6.06 -20.32
C CYS A 112 7.11 4.99 -21.11
N PHE A 113 5.78 5.07 -21.09
CA PHE A 113 4.91 4.18 -21.86
C PHE A 113 5.08 4.27 -23.38
N ASN A 114 5.77 5.27 -23.93
CA ASN A 114 6.09 5.34 -25.35
C ASN A 114 7.35 4.53 -25.73
N TYR A 115 8.15 4.12 -24.75
CA TYR A 115 9.44 3.44 -24.96
C TYR A 115 9.47 2.00 -24.45
N ILE A 116 8.35 1.53 -23.88
CA ILE A 116 8.17 0.17 -23.40
C ILE A 116 7.00 -0.47 -24.17
N ASP A 117 7.10 -1.78 -24.41
CA ASP A 117 6.07 -2.53 -25.11
C ASP A 117 4.84 -2.82 -24.22
N ASP A 118 3.82 -3.45 -24.82
CA ASP A 118 2.54 -3.73 -24.15
C ASP A 118 2.63 -4.85 -23.07
N SER A 119 3.79 -5.49 -22.89
CA SER A 119 4.00 -6.38 -21.74
C SER A 119 4.12 -5.61 -20.42
N TYR A 120 4.30 -4.29 -20.48
CA TYR A 120 4.37 -3.41 -19.31
C TYR A 120 3.02 -2.73 -19.03
N GLY A 121 2.42 -3.12 -17.92
CA GLY A 121 1.17 -2.55 -17.42
C GLY A 121 1.37 -1.40 -16.45
N LEU A 122 2.56 -1.32 -15.83
CA LEU A 122 2.90 -0.30 -14.86
C LEU A 122 4.26 0.34 -15.14
N VAL A 123 4.36 1.60 -14.75
CA VAL A 123 5.61 2.32 -14.54
C VAL A 123 5.62 2.79 -13.09
N ARG A 124 6.76 2.65 -12.41
CA ARG A 124 6.96 3.15 -11.05
C ARG A 124 8.24 3.96 -10.90
N CYS A 125 8.39 4.69 -9.81
CA CYS A 125 9.67 5.26 -9.36
C CYS A 125 9.91 4.96 -7.88
N TYR A 126 11.13 5.18 -7.39
CA TYR A 126 11.34 5.21 -5.94
C TYR A 126 10.97 6.60 -5.40
N PRO A 127 10.21 6.71 -4.30
CA PRO A 127 9.86 7.99 -3.72
C PRO A 127 11.03 8.59 -2.94
N ILE A 128 11.03 9.91 -2.82
CA ILE A 128 11.82 10.61 -1.80
C ILE A 128 11.01 10.61 -0.50
N LYS A 129 11.61 10.13 0.60
CA LYS A 129 11.00 10.26 1.92
C LYS A 129 11.31 11.65 2.47
N ILE A 130 10.26 12.38 2.84
CA ILE A 130 10.36 13.77 3.30
C ILE A 130 9.91 13.84 4.76
N ASP A 131 10.64 14.55 5.59
CA ASP A 131 10.24 14.84 6.98
C ASP A 131 9.06 15.81 7.02
N GLU A 132 8.00 15.53 7.80
CA GLU A 132 6.78 16.34 7.76
C GLU A 132 6.95 17.76 8.31
N VAL A 133 7.95 17.99 9.18
CA VAL A 133 8.17 19.27 9.87
C VAL A 133 9.14 20.14 9.08
N SER A 134 10.33 19.61 8.78
CA SER A 134 11.39 20.34 8.08
C SER A 134 11.18 20.38 6.56
N LEU A 135 10.37 19.46 6.02
CA LEU A 135 10.20 19.23 4.58
C LEU A 135 11.52 18.92 3.85
N HIS A 136 12.53 18.45 4.59
CA HIS A 136 13.80 18.01 4.04
C HIS A 136 13.79 16.50 3.70
N PRO A 137 14.54 16.08 2.67
CA PRO A 137 14.73 14.67 2.36
C PRO A 137 15.38 13.90 3.51
N ILE A 138 14.74 12.82 3.95
CA ILE A 138 15.27 11.82 4.88
C ILE A 138 16.00 10.73 4.10
N GLU A 139 15.42 10.29 2.98
CA GLU A 139 15.95 9.20 2.16
C GLU A 139 15.64 9.45 0.69
N GLU A 140 16.67 9.32 -0.16
CA GLU A 140 16.55 9.34 -1.62
C GLU A 140 17.30 8.12 -2.17
N GLN A 141 16.59 7.18 -2.80
CA GLN A 141 17.22 6.03 -3.44
C GLN A 141 17.68 6.40 -4.85
N LYS A 142 18.96 6.15 -5.18
CA LYS A 142 19.54 6.36 -6.52
C LYS A 142 20.19 5.07 -7.01
N ASN A 143 20.09 4.82 -8.33
CA ASN A 143 20.91 3.87 -9.07
C ASN A 143 20.85 2.41 -8.57
N LYS A 144 19.64 1.88 -8.32
CA LYS A 144 19.47 0.43 -8.07
C LYS A 144 19.10 -0.28 -9.39
N SER A 145 19.56 -1.53 -9.53
CA SER A 145 19.03 -2.44 -10.55
C SER A 145 17.66 -2.94 -10.10
N TYR A 146 16.69 -2.98 -11.02
CA TYR A 146 15.29 -3.25 -10.68
C TYR A 146 14.78 -4.45 -11.47
N ALA A 147 14.23 -5.42 -10.74
CA ALA A 147 13.47 -6.49 -11.40
C ALA A 147 12.20 -5.90 -12.03
N GLU A 148 11.85 -6.35 -13.24
CA GLU A 148 10.62 -5.95 -13.92
C GLU A 148 9.41 -6.75 -13.42
N GLU A 149 9.65 -7.99 -12.99
CA GLU A 149 8.66 -8.86 -12.37
C GLU A 149 8.58 -8.54 -10.87
N GLN A 150 7.45 -7.97 -10.47
CA GLN A 150 7.27 -7.42 -9.13
C GLN A 150 6.17 -8.11 -8.32
N PHE A 151 5.48 -9.10 -8.91
CA PHE A 151 4.39 -9.82 -8.24
C PHE A 151 4.82 -10.41 -6.90
N GLU A 152 5.88 -11.22 -6.87
CA GLU A 152 6.32 -11.87 -5.63
C GLU A 152 6.93 -10.89 -4.63
N ASN A 153 7.62 -9.86 -5.13
CA ASN A 153 8.14 -8.78 -4.28
C ASN A 153 7.02 -8.01 -3.59
N CYS A 154 5.93 -7.76 -4.31
CA CYS A 154 4.69 -7.26 -3.75
C CYS A 154 4.18 -8.28 -2.74
N LEU A 155 3.78 -9.49 -3.19
CA LEU A 155 3.11 -10.56 -2.44
C LEU A 155 3.77 -10.90 -1.10
N TYR A 156 5.10 -10.93 -1.06
CA TYR A 156 5.84 -11.28 0.16
C TYR A 156 6.31 -10.07 0.95
N SER A 157 6.02 -8.86 0.48
CA SER A 157 6.45 -7.60 1.08
C SER A 157 7.96 -7.52 1.24
N SER A 158 8.68 -7.76 0.13
CA SER A 158 10.13 -7.65 0.08
C SER A 158 10.59 -6.27 0.56
N SER A 159 11.73 -6.20 1.23
CA SER A 159 12.28 -4.97 1.83
C SER A 159 12.48 -3.83 0.83
N ASP A 160 12.76 -4.16 -0.43
CA ASP A 160 13.00 -3.20 -1.50
C ASP A 160 11.76 -2.89 -2.35
N PHE A 161 10.58 -3.43 -1.98
CA PHE A 161 9.34 -3.16 -2.70
C PHE A 161 8.87 -1.72 -2.47
N VAL A 162 8.49 -1.03 -3.54
CA VAL A 162 7.96 0.33 -3.47
C VAL A 162 6.49 0.25 -3.06
N TRP A 163 6.17 0.66 -1.85
CA TRP A 163 4.81 0.67 -1.32
C TRP A 163 3.98 1.90 -1.69
N PRO A 164 4.52 3.14 -1.67
CA PRO A 164 3.69 4.33 -1.79
C PRO A 164 2.90 4.38 -3.11
N PRO A 165 1.56 4.51 -3.07
CA PRO A 165 0.72 4.54 -4.26
C PRO A 165 1.06 5.60 -5.31
N ILE A 166 1.47 6.80 -4.86
CA ILE A 166 1.87 7.91 -5.74
C ILE A 166 3.03 7.55 -6.67
N SER A 167 3.82 6.54 -6.30
CA SER A 167 4.98 6.12 -7.06
C SER A 167 4.63 5.28 -8.28
N TYR A 168 3.35 4.99 -8.53
CA TYR A 168 2.90 4.13 -9.63
C TYR A 168 1.99 4.87 -10.60
N MET A 169 2.12 4.52 -11.88
CA MET A 169 1.14 4.79 -12.92
C MET A 169 0.89 3.51 -13.71
N ALA A 170 -0.37 3.21 -13.98
CA ALA A 170 -0.80 2.05 -14.77
C ALA A 170 -1.51 2.49 -16.05
N ARG A 171 -1.40 1.68 -17.11
CA ARG A 171 -2.34 1.78 -18.25
C ARG A 171 -3.70 1.26 -17.80
N VAL A 172 -4.77 2.00 -18.05
CA VAL A 172 -6.11 1.56 -17.65
C VAL A 172 -6.57 0.35 -18.46
N THR A 173 -6.09 0.19 -19.69
CA THR A 173 -6.34 -1.03 -20.48
C THR A 173 -5.78 -2.27 -19.79
N CYS A 174 -4.54 -2.21 -19.31
CA CYS A 174 -3.92 -3.29 -18.53
C CYS A 174 -4.65 -3.50 -17.19
N PHE A 175 -5.04 -2.42 -16.50
CA PHE A 175 -5.81 -2.54 -15.26
C PHE A 175 -7.16 -3.24 -15.51
N LYS A 176 -7.88 -2.88 -16.57
CA LYS A 176 -9.13 -3.56 -16.96
C LYS A 176 -8.91 -5.02 -17.35
N GLN A 177 -7.80 -5.33 -18.02
CA GLN A 177 -7.46 -6.72 -18.34
C GLN A 177 -7.16 -7.51 -17.07
N ALA A 178 -6.47 -6.94 -16.08
CA ALA A 178 -6.19 -7.63 -14.82
C ALA A 178 -7.39 -7.64 -13.85
N ASN A 179 -8.29 -6.67 -13.97
CA ASN A 179 -9.45 -6.44 -13.11
C ASN A 179 -10.67 -5.94 -13.92
N PRO A 180 -11.38 -6.83 -14.62
CA PRO A 180 -12.46 -6.46 -15.56
C PRO A 180 -13.62 -5.73 -14.90
N ASP A 181 -13.92 -6.06 -13.64
CA ASP A 181 -15.02 -5.47 -12.88
C ASP A 181 -14.72 -4.03 -12.44
N MET A 182 -13.47 -3.56 -12.56
CA MET A 182 -13.03 -2.26 -12.06
C MET A 182 -13.38 -2.05 -10.58
N ARG A 183 -13.23 -3.11 -9.79
CA ARG A 183 -13.50 -3.12 -8.34
C ARG A 183 -12.38 -3.85 -7.61
N ILE A 184 -12.14 -3.45 -6.38
CA ILE A 184 -11.21 -4.11 -5.48
C ILE A 184 -11.96 -4.73 -4.30
N TYR A 185 -11.42 -5.81 -3.75
CA TYR A 185 -11.93 -6.37 -2.49
C TYR A 185 -11.92 -5.28 -1.41
N SER A 186 -13.06 -5.05 -0.75
CA SER A 186 -13.21 -3.95 0.21
C SER A 186 -14.00 -4.39 1.45
N THR A 187 -13.45 -4.06 2.62
CA THR A 187 -14.12 -4.08 3.93
C THR A 187 -13.70 -2.83 4.71
N TYR A 188 -14.38 -2.51 5.81
CA TYR A 188 -14.19 -1.26 6.56
C TYR A 188 -12.72 -0.91 6.92
N HIS A 189 -11.86 -1.91 7.18
CA HIS A 189 -10.47 -1.70 7.61
C HIS A 189 -9.41 -2.09 6.56
N THR A 190 -9.77 -1.99 5.29
CA THR A 190 -8.95 -2.56 4.21
C THR A 190 -8.16 -1.47 3.50
N PRO A 191 -6.80 -1.50 3.52
CA PRO A 191 -6.01 -0.72 2.58
C PRO A 191 -6.40 -1.09 1.13
N GLN A 192 -6.07 -0.23 0.18
CA GLN A 192 -6.38 -0.40 -1.25
C GLN A 192 -5.23 -1.00 -2.06
N ASN A 193 -3.99 -0.77 -1.62
CA ASN A 193 -2.84 -0.87 -2.52
C ASN A 193 -2.55 -2.29 -3.03
N TRP A 194 -2.74 -3.30 -2.18
CA TRP A 194 -2.58 -4.71 -2.56
C TRP A 194 -3.53 -5.11 -3.68
N GLN A 195 -4.80 -4.70 -3.57
CA GLN A 195 -5.84 -5.02 -4.54
C GLN A 195 -5.64 -4.30 -5.86
N MET A 196 -5.04 -3.11 -5.84
CA MET A 196 -4.66 -2.37 -7.04
C MET A 196 -3.45 -3.00 -7.75
N LEU A 197 -2.46 -3.46 -6.97
CA LEU A 197 -1.17 -3.91 -7.50
C LEU A 197 -1.11 -5.40 -7.88
N LEU A 198 -1.61 -6.31 -7.04
CA LEU A 198 -1.39 -7.75 -7.26
C LEU A 198 -1.93 -8.28 -8.59
N PRO A 199 -3.18 -7.99 -9.01
CA PRO A 199 -3.69 -8.47 -10.29
C PRO A 199 -2.87 -7.92 -11.48
N LEU A 200 -2.51 -6.64 -11.40
CA LEU A 200 -1.71 -5.96 -12.39
C LEU A 200 -0.29 -6.55 -12.48
N LEU A 201 0.41 -6.68 -11.36
CA LEU A 201 1.78 -7.19 -11.28
C LEU A 201 1.88 -8.67 -11.61
N PHE A 202 0.81 -9.45 -11.43
CA PHE A 202 0.74 -10.84 -11.88
C PHE A 202 0.67 -10.94 -13.41
N SER A 203 -0.05 -10.00 -14.03
CA SER A 203 -0.39 -10.07 -15.45
C SER A 203 0.59 -9.32 -16.34
N PHE A 204 1.31 -8.33 -15.78
CA PHE A 204 2.16 -7.43 -16.55
C PHE A 204 3.46 -7.09 -15.81
N LYS A 205 4.47 -6.73 -16.59
CA LYS A 205 5.73 -6.18 -16.08
C LYS A 205 5.53 -4.76 -15.52
N CYS A 206 6.40 -4.39 -14.59
CA CYS A 206 6.48 -3.06 -14.01
C CYS A 206 7.85 -2.44 -14.31
N HIS A 207 7.89 -1.40 -15.15
CA HIS A 207 9.12 -0.66 -15.41
C HIS A 207 9.42 0.27 -14.23
N THR A 208 10.70 0.44 -13.87
CA THR A 208 11.11 1.34 -12.79
C THR A 208 11.97 2.48 -13.34
N LEU A 209 11.46 3.71 -13.24
CA LEU A 209 12.20 4.92 -13.54
C LEU A 209 13.27 5.17 -12.47
N GLN A 210 14.46 5.58 -12.94
CA GLN A 210 15.60 5.91 -12.08
C GLN A 210 15.42 7.27 -11.39
N GLU A 211 14.72 8.21 -12.04
CA GLU A 211 14.41 9.50 -11.44
C GLU A 211 13.30 9.35 -10.39
N PRO A 212 13.49 9.85 -9.16
CA PRO A 212 12.41 9.89 -8.18
C PRO A 212 11.41 10.99 -8.56
N LEU A 213 10.16 10.61 -8.82
CA LEU A 213 9.11 11.53 -9.29
C LEU A 213 8.09 11.90 -8.21
N SER A 214 8.13 11.24 -7.05
CA SER A 214 7.16 11.37 -5.97
C SER A 214 7.82 11.60 -4.62
N CYS A 215 7.16 12.33 -3.75
CA CYS A 215 7.55 12.61 -2.37
C CYS A 215 6.51 12.02 -1.41
N VAL A 216 7.01 11.35 -0.36
CA VAL A 216 6.17 10.68 0.65
C VAL A 216 6.49 11.25 2.01
N LEU A 217 5.46 11.76 2.70
CA LEU A 217 5.63 12.37 4.02
C LEU A 217 5.84 11.31 5.10
N VAL A 218 6.95 11.42 5.82
CA VAL A 218 7.24 10.61 6.99
C VAL A 218 6.72 11.35 8.21
N ARG A 219 5.60 10.85 8.72
CA ARG A 219 4.89 11.45 9.86
C ARG A 219 5.09 10.66 11.15
N SER A 220 5.28 11.33 12.28
CA SER A 220 5.37 10.65 13.59
C SER A 220 4.04 10.03 13.98
N ASP A 221 2.94 10.69 13.63
CA ASP A 221 1.57 10.30 13.95
C ASP A 221 0.88 9.57 12.79
N SER A 222 1.65 8.96 11.88
CA SER A 222 1.07 8.19 10.77
C SER A 222 0.15 7.10 11.33
N TYR A 223 -1.06 7.01 10.77
CA TYR A 223 -2.08 6.04 11.17
C TYR A 223 -1.55 4.59 11.15
N SER A 224 -0.58 4.30 10.28
CA SER A 224 0.07 3.01 10.17
C SER A 224 1.02 2.68 11.34
N ARG A 225 1.54 3.68 12.07
CA ARG A 225 2.64 3.53 13.04
C ARG A 225 2.26 3.59 14.53
N GLY A 226 0.97 3.71 14.87
CA GLY A 226 0.55 3.85 16.27
C GLY A 226 -0.77 3.18 16.68
N THR A 227 -1.50 2.59 15.74
CA THR A 227 -2.90 2.19 15.95
C THR A 227 -3.06 0.84 16.68
N TYR A 228 -2.12 -0.09 16.50
CA TYR A 228 -2.21 -1.44 17.07
C TYR A 228 -1.18 -1.63 18.19
N LYS A 229 -1.64 -1.68 19.44
CA LYS A 229 -0.79 -1.77 20.63
C LYS A 229 -1.01 -3.05 21.44
N THR A 230 -2.21 -3.62 21.37
CA THR A 230 -2.55 -4.85 22.09
C THR A 230 -2.33 -6.10 21.23
N TYR A 231 -2.25 -7.26 21.88
CA TYR A 231 -2.17 -8.55 21.21
C TYR A 231 -3.34 -8.74 20.23
N ASP A 232 -4.58 -8.53 20.68
CA ASP A 232 -5.79 -8.76 19.86
C ASP A 232 -5.86 -7.80 18.67
N GLN A 233 -5.47 -6.53 18.88
CA GLN A 233 -5.37 -5.55 17.80
C GLN A 233 -4.39 -5.98 16.72
N LEU A 234 -3.23 -6.51 17.10
CA LEU A 234 -2.21 -6.98 16.15
C LEU A 234 -2.59 -8.31 15.50
N ILE A 235 -3.32 -9.19 16.18
CA ILE A 235 -3.90 -10.39 15.56
C ILE A 235 -4.90 -9.98 14.47
N GLN A 236 -5.85 -9.10 14.80
CA GLN A 236 -6.85 -8.61 13.86
C GLN A 236 -6.19 -7.90 12.67
N TYR A 237 -5.14 -7.12 12.91
CA TYR A 237 -4.32 -6.51 11.87
C TYR A 237 -3.79 -7.57 10.90
N TYR A 238 -3.09 -8.60 11.39
CA TYR A 238 -2.54 -9.65 10.53
C TYR A 238 -3.61 -10.46 9.79
N GLU A 239 -4.74 -10.73 10.43
CA GLU A 239 -5.88 -11.41 9.79
C GLU A 239 -6.50 -10.57 8.68
N ASN A 240 -6.61 -9.25 8.87
CA ASN A 240 -7.08 -8.34 7.84
C ASN A 240 -6.14 -8.37 6.61
N PHE A 241 -4.83 -8.29 6.82
CA PHE A 241 -3.87 -8.38 5.71
C PHE A 241 -3.90 -9.75 5.01
N GLU A 242 -3.95 -10.83 5.77
CA GLU A 242 -4.09 -12.19 5.24
C GLU A 242 -5.34 -12.30 4.36
N ASN A 243 -6.49 -11.84 4.86
CA ASN A 243 -7.76 -11.86 4.13
C ASN A 243 -7.70 -11.02 2.85
N ILE A 244 -7.09 -9.83 2.91
CA ILE A 244 -6.95 -8.95 1.74
C ILE A 244 -6.19 -9.66 0.63
N ILE A 245 -5.02 -10.18 0.96
CA ILE A 245 -4.14 -10.80 -0.03
C ILE A 245 -4.82 -12.04 -0.59
N ILE A 246 -5.41 -12.90 0.25
CA ILE A 246 -6.10 -14.10 -0.21
C ILE A 246 -7.28 -13.73 -1.13
N ASN A 247 -8.18 -12.84 -0.72
CA ASN A 247 -9.32 -12.45 -1.57
C ASN A 247 -8.87 -11.78 -2.88
N THR A 248 -7.74 -11.07 -2.85
CA THR A 248 -7.14 -10.50 -4.08
C THR A 248 -6.59 -11.60 -4.98
N LEU A 249 -5.90 -12.62 -4.44
CA LEU A 249 -5.42 -13.76 -5.23
C LEU A 249 -6.57 -14.55 -5.86
N GLU A 250 -7.69 -14.70 -5.14
CA GLU A 250 -8.91 -15.31 -5.67
C GLU A 250 -9.52 -14.50 -6.82
N SER A 251 -9.38 -13.16 -6.82
CA SER A 251 -9.90 -12.31 -7.90
C SER A 251 -9.03 -12.30 -9.17
N ILE A 252 -7.80 -12.83 -9.13
CA ILE A 252 -6.93 -12.90 -10.31
C ILE A 252 -7.37 -14.07 -11.19
N TYR A 253 -8.28 -13.80 -12.14
CA TYR A 253 -8.90 -14.82 -12.97
C TYR A 253 -7.95 -15.52 -13.96
N VAL A 254 -6.86 -14.85 -14.36
CA VAL A 254 -5.82 -15.43 -15.22
C VAL A 254 -4.88 -16.39 -14.49
N MET A 255 -4.91 -16.41 -13.15
CA MET A 255 -4.07 -17.29 -12.34
C MET A 255 -4.62 -18.72 -12.36
N LYS A 256 -3.76 -19.68 -12.69
CA LYS A 256 -4.12 -21.11 -12.62
C LYS A 256 -4.40 -21.52 -11.18
N GLN A 257 -5.32 -22.47 -11.01
CA GLN A 257 -5.80 -22.92 -9.70
C GLN A 257 -4.68 -23.47 -8.81
N ASP A 258 -3.79 -24.29 -9.35
CA ASP A 258 -2.64 -24.87 -8.64
C ASP A 258 -1.65 -23.80 -8.16
N VAL A 259 -1.36 -22.82 -9.01
CA VAL A 259 -0.51 -21.66 -8.68
C VAL A 259 -1.17 -20.82 -7.58
N ARG A 260 -2.49 -20.57 -7.68
CA ARG A 260 -3.26 -19.84 -6.66
C ARG A 260 -3.20 -20.55 -5.31
N GLU A 261 -3.47 -21.86 -5.28
CA GLU A 261 -3.42 -22.67 -4.07
C GLU A 261 -2.03 -22.64 -3.42
N GLN A 262 -0.96 -22.66 -4.23
CA GLN A 262 0.40 -22.52 -3.74
C GLN A 262 0.62 -21.16 -3.06
N TYR A 263 0.26 -20.05 -3.71
CA TYR A 263 0.41 -18.71 -3.12
C TYR A 263 -0.47 -18.50 -1.89
N VAL A 264 -1.71 -18.95 -1.90
CA VAL A 264 -2.59 -18.90 -0.72
C VAL A 264 -1.97 -19.70 0.44
N LYS A 265 -1.40 -20.88 0.17
CA LYS A 265 -0.71 -21.69 1.19
C LYS A 265 0.53 -20.97 1.75
N THR A 266 1.34 -20.29 0.93
CA THR A 266 2.51 -19.55 1.41
C THR A 266 2.11 -18.34 2.25
N ILE A 267 1.06 -17.61 1.85
CA ILE A 267 0.53 -16.46 2.59
C ILE A 267 -0.06 -16.88 3.94
N ARG A 268 -0.88 -17.94 3.98
CA ARG A 268 -1.37 -18.51 5.24
C ARG A 268 -0.23 -18.88 6.18
N LYS A 269 0.82 -19.51 5.64
CA LYS A 269 2.01 -19.87 6.43
C LYS A 269 2.74 -18.63 6.97
N LYS A 270 2.87 -17.57 6.16
CA LYS A 270 3.49 -16.30 6.56
C LYS A 270 2.74 -15.67 7.73
N TYR A 271 1.44 -15.41 7.60
CA TYR A 271 0.67 -14.74 8.65
C TYR A 271 0.45 -15.60 9.88
N LEU A 272 0.34 -16.92 9.73
CA LEU A 272 0.35 -17.84 10.87
C LEU A 272 1.67 -17.77 11.66
N ARG A 273 2.80 -17.59 10.97
CA ARG A 273 4.11 -17.38 11.60
C ARG A 273 4.19 -16.03 12.34
N GLU A 274 3.62 -14.96 11.79
CA GLU A 274 3.52 -13.67 12.48
C GLU A 274 2.69 -13.79 13.76
N LYS A 275 1.50 -14.40 13.68
CA LYS A 275 0.63 -14.67 14.85
C LYS A 275 1.32 -15.54 15.89
N TYR A 276 2.10 -16.53 15.45
CA TYR A 276 2.94 -17.36 16.33
C TYR A 276 3.97 -16.53 17.11
N PHE A 277 4.77 -15.70 16.44
CA PHE A 277 5.75 -14.87 17.14
C PHE A 277 5.11 -13.84 18.07
N LEU A 278 3.99 -13.27 17.64
CA LEU A 278 3.23 -12.34 18.46
C LEU A 278 2.76 -12.99 19.76
N SER A 279 2.31 -14.25 19.70
CA SER A 279 1.89 -15.00 20.89
C SER A 279 3.05 -15.22 21.88
N ILE A 280 4.29 -15.39 21.39
CA ILE A 280 5.46 -15.49 22.26
C ILE A 280 5.77 -14.14 22.91
N TYR A 281 5.74 -13.05 22.12
CA TYR A 281 6.06 -11.70 22.57
C TYR A 281 5.09 -11.20 23.63
N TYR A 282 3.78 -11.42 23.44
CA TYR A 282 2.72 -11.01 24.36
C TYR A 282 2.40 -12.04 25.45
N HIS A 283 3.26 -13.05 25.62
CA HIS A 283 3.12 -14.08 26.65
C HIS A 283 1.78 -14.85 26.63
N GLN A 284 1.35 -15.30 25.44
CA GLN A 284 0.10 -16.05 25.20
C GLN A 284 0.36 -17.55 24.94
N PRO A 285 0.58 -18.39 25.97
CA PRO A 285 1.07 -19.77 25.81
C PRO A 285 0.07 -20.73 25.16
N GLN A 286 -1.25 -20.51 25.31
CA GLN A 286 -2.26 -21.34 24.66
C GLN A 286 -2.27 -21.09 23.14
N LYS A 287 -2.29 -19.81 22.74
CA LYS A 287 -2.21 -19.39 21.33
C LYS A 287 -0.89 -19.81 20.68
N GLU A 288 0.22 -19.75 21.41
CA GLU A 288 1.52 -20.25 20.92
C GLU A 288 1.46 -21.72 20.52
N LYS A 289 0.88 -22.58 21.38
CA LYS A 289 0.72 -24.01 21.10
C LYS A 289 -0.22 -24.25 19.91
N GLU A 290 -1.33 -23.52 19.85
CA GLU A 290 -2.32 -23.59 18.75
C GLU A 290 -1.64 -23.30 17.40
N TYR A 291 -1.02 -22.12 17.26
CA TYR A 291 -0.38 -21.71 16.01
C TYR A 291 0.81 -22.59 15.63
N LEU A 292 1.58 -23.08 16.62
CA LEU A 292 2.65 -24.04 16.34
C LEU A 292 2.11 -25.36 15.77
N GLY A 293 1.02 -25.89 16.33
CA GLY A 293 0.40 -27.11 15.84
C GLY A 293 0.03 -27.00 14.37
N MET A 294 -0.62 -25.89 14.02
CA MET A 294 -0.94 -25.56 12.63
C MET A 294 0.31 -25.43 11.75
N LEU A 295 1.35 -24.72 12.23
CA LEU A 295 2.62 -24.56 11.50
C LEU A 295 3.34 -25.89 11.25
N LYS A 296 3.33 -26.81 12.22
CA LYS A 296 3.94 -28.15 12.10
C LYS A 296 3.26 -28.97 11.00
N ASN A 297 1.94 -28.89 10.88
CA ASN A 297 1.19 -29.52 9.79
C ASN A 297 1.59 -28.94 8.42
N MET A 298 2.13 -27.73 8.38
CA MET A 298 2.69 -27.08 7.19
C MET A 298 4.22 -27.25 7.05
N GLY A 299 4.80 -28.24 7.74
CA GLY A 299 6.22 -28.59 7.68
C GLY A 299 7.17 -27.59 8.34
N TYR A 300 6.68 -26.70 9.22
CA TYR A 300 7.51 -25.74 9.93
C TYR A 300 8.40 -26.39 10.99
N LYS A 301 9.65 -25.94 11.09
CA LYS A 301 10.61 -26.35 12.11
C LYS A 301 11.17 -25.11 12.80
N ARG A 302 11.24 -25.16 14.14
CA ARG A 302 11.76 -24.05 14.94
C ARG A 302 13.28 -23.92 14.82
N GLY A 303 13.77 -22.69 14.71
CA GLY A 303 15.18 -22.34 14.89
C GLY A 303 15.62 -22.37 16.36
N ILE A 304 16.94 -22.33 16.61
CA ILE A 304 17.52 -22.40 17.96
C ILE A 304 17.04 -21.24 18.85
N LYS A 305 17.09 -20.00 18.34
CA LYS A 305 16.64 -18.79 19.06
C LYS A 305 15.16 -18.86 19.44
N GLU A 306 14.32 -19.42 18.57
CA GLU A 306 12.88 -19.58 18.80
C GLU A 306 12.63 -20.60 19.92
N LYS A 307 13.37 -21.72 19.94
CA LYS A 307 13.30 -22.71 21.02
C LYS A 307 13.62 -22.09 22.38
N ILE A 308 14.63 -21.22 22.45
CA ILE A 308 15.01 -20.50 23.69
C ILE A 308 13.87 -19.57 24.15
N ASN A 309 13.32 -18.76 23.24
CA ASN A 309 12.23 -17.84 23.58
C ASN A 309 10.99 -18.58 24.10
N VAL A 310 10.64 -19.71 23.48
CA VAL A 310 9.52 -20.56 23.91
C VAL A 310 9.80 -21.20 25.27
N PHE A 311 11.03 -21.67 25.52
CA PHE A 311 11.41 -22.20 26.83
C PHE A 311 11.21 -21.15 27.93
N LEU A 312 11.65 -19.91 27.69
CA LEU A 312 11.47 -18.80 28.64
C LEU A 312 10.00 -18.41 28.83
N LEU A 313 9.17 -18.51 27.77
CA LEU A 313 7.74 -18.27 27.83
C LEU A 313 7.03 -19.25 28.77
N HIS A 314 7.31 -20.56 28.64
CA HIS A 314 6.69 -21.60 29.46
C HIS A 314 7.34 -21.75 30.85
N ASN A 315 8.46 -21.05 31.11
CA ASN A 315 9.18 -21.06 32.40
C ASN A 315 9.37 -19.62 32.94
N PRO A 316 8.29 -18.95 33.39
CA PRO A 316 8.33 -17.53 33.77
C PRO A 316 9.28 -17.23 34.94
N ILE A 317 9.48 -18.20 35.86
CA ILE A 317 10.43 -18.08 36.98
C ILE A 317 11.86 -17.93 36.46
N ILE A 318 12.27 -18.79 35.51
CA ILE A 318 13.61 -18.76 34.91
C ILE A 318 13.80 -17.46 34.12
N SER A 319 12.79 -17.03 33.36
CA SER A 319 12.81 -15.74 32.67
C SER A 319 13.01 -14.57 33.64
N LYS A 320 12.33 -14.57 34.79
CA LYS A 320 12.48 -13.52 35.81
C LYS A 320 13.89 -13.49 36.38
N ILE A 321 14.46 -14.66 36.71
CA ILE A 321 15.84 -14.80 37.22
C ILE A 321 16.85 -14.24 36.20
N LEU A 322 16.75 -14.63 34.92
CA LEU A 322 17.66 -14.18 33.88
C LEU A 322 17.58 -12.66 33.63
N ARG A 323 16.39 -12.06 33.71
CA ARG A 323 16.22 -10.60 33.60
C ARG A 323 16.87 -9.87 34.78
N THR A 324 16.76 -10.41 35.99
CA THR A 324 17.39 -9.83 37.19
C THR A 324 18.91 -9.92 37.11
N ILE A 325 19.47 -11.07 36.73
CA ILE A 325 20.92 -11.24 36.54
C ILE A 325 21.45 -10.26 35.48
N LYS A 326 20.75 -10.08 34.36
CA LYS A 326 21.15 -9.17 33.29
C LYS A 326 21.15 -7.68 33.71
N LYS A 327 20.38 -7.31 34.74
CA LYS A 327 20.39 -5.96 35.34
C LYS A 327 21.53 -5.75 36.34
N ILE A 328 22.10 -6.82 36.89
CA ILE A 328 23.20 -6.76 37.87
C ILE A 328 24.56 -6.73 37.16
N VAL A 329 24.64 -7.28 35.94
CA VAL A 329 25.86 -7.38 35.14
C VAL A 329 26.06 -6.18 34.18
N LYS A 330 25.15 -5.20 34.21
CA LYS A 330 25.16 -4.01 33.37
C LYS A 330 25.24 -2.77 34.25
#